data_AF-A0A9E3KVC2-F1
#
_entry.id   AF-A0A9E3KVC2-F1
#
_cell.length_a   1.000
_cell.length_b   1.000
_cell.length_c   1.000
_cell.angle_alpha   90.00
_cell.angle_beta   90.00
_cell.angle_gamma   90.00
#
_symmetry.space_group_name_H-M   'P 1'
#
loop_
_entity.id
_entity.type
_entity.pdbx_description
1 polymer ?
#
loop_
_entity_poly.entity_id
_entity_poly.type
_entity_poly.pdbx_seq_one_letter_code
_entity_poly.pdbx_strand_id
1 'polypeptide(L)' 'MAKVERFEDLICWQEASVLVKEIYLLTEEGKLAKDFDTRSQIRRATLSVIKYLVNRTKK' A
#
# COMPACT_ATOMS: atom_id res chain seq x y z
N MET A 1 13.00 10.36 20.32
CA MET A 1 12.18 9.58 19.38
C MET A 1 10.75 10.07 19.51
N ALA A 2 10.05 10.34 18.40
CA ALA A 2 8.64 10.71 18.46
C ALA A 2 7.84 9.55 19.06
N LYS A 3 6.95 9.85 19.99
CA LYS A 3 6.04 8.86 20.56
C LYS A 3 5.03 8.48 19.47
N VAL A 4 4.88 7.18 19.21
CA VAL A 4 3.86 6.67 18.30
C VAL A 4 2.53 6.76 19.03
N GLU A 5 1.62 7.63 18.57
CA GLU A 5 0.28 7.78 19.16
C GLU A 5 -0.80 7.18 18.27
N ARG A 6 -0.52 7.04 16.96
CA ARG A 6 -1.40 6.42 15.98
C ARG A 6 -0.62 5.50 15.03
N PHE A 7 -1.32 4.61 14.33
CA PHE A 7 -0.68 3.70 13.37
C PHE A 7 -0.03 4.47 12.20
N GLU A 8 -0.54 5.65 11.87
CA GLU A 8 0.02 6.52 10.83
C GLU A 8 1.39 7.10 11.17
N ASP A 9 1.78 7.10 12.46
CA ASP A 9 3.08 7.57 12.89
C ASP A 9 4.18 6.52 12.67
N LEU A 10 3.80 5.27 12.34
CA LEU A 10 4.75 4.20 12.05
C LEU A 10 5.41 4.45 10.69
N ILE A 11 6.75 4.44 10.68
CA ILE A 11 7.54 4.56 9.44
C ILE A 11 7.11 3.50 8.42
N CYS A 12 6.93 2.24 8.84
CA CYS A 12 6.49 1.18 7.94
C CYS A 12 5.10 1.45 7.32
N TRP A 13 4.20 2.13 8.02
CA TRP A 13 2.90 2.54 7.48
C TRP A 13 3.05 3.65 6.43
N GLN A 14 3.89 4.64 6.72
CA GLN A 14 4.18 5.76 5.82
C GLN A 14 4.80 5.26 4.51
N GLU A 15 5.86 4.45 4.61
CA GLU A 15 6.54 3.85 3.46
C GLU A 15 5.61 2.94 2.65
N ALA A 16 4.82 2.09 3.31
CA ALA A 16 3.84 1.24 2.61
C ALA A 16 2.78 2.07 1.88
N SER A 17 2.33 3.19 2.46
CA SER A 17 1.34 4.08 1.85
C SER A 17 1.88 4.78 0.60
N VAL A 18 3.16 5.18 0.61
CA VAL A 18 3.85 5.74 -0.57
C VAL A 18 3.94 4.69 -1.66
N LEU A 19 4.40 3.48 -1.34
CA LEU A 19 4.50 2.37 -2.29
C LEU A 19 3.15 2.05 -2.94
N VAL A 20 2.06 2.03 -2.16
CA VAL A 20 0.71 1.78 -2.68
C VAL A 20 0.31 2.87 -3.67
N LYS A 21 0.56 4.13 -3.35
CA LYS A 21 0.27 5.25 -4.26
C LYS A 21 1.04 5.10 -5.58
N GLU A 22 2.33 4.80 -5.51
CA GLU A 22 3.19 4.62 -6.70
C GLU A 22 2.69 3.46 -7.58
N ILE A 23 2.36 2.32 -7.00
CA ILE A 23 1.82 1.17 -7.73
C ILE A 23 0.49 1.53 -8.41
N TYR A 24 -0.38 2.29 -7.74
CA TYR A 24 -1.62 2.74 -8.36
C TYR A 24 -1.37 3.62 -9.57
N LEU A 25 -0.45 4.59 -9.48
CA LEU A 25 -0.06 5.47 -10.59
C LEU A 25 0.55 4.66 -11.75
N LEU A 26 1.53 3.79 -11.46
CA LEU A 26 2.19 2.95 -12.47
C LEU A 26 1.22 2.03 -13.22
N THR A 27 0.15 1.60 -12.55
CA THR A 27 -0.87 0.71 -13.15
C THR A 27 -1.99 1.46 -13.87
N GLU A 28 -1.98 2.79 -13.89
CA GLU A 28 -2.90 3.63 -14.68
C GLU A 28 -2.32 4.02 -16.03
N GLU A 29 -1.06 3.67 -16.29
CA GLU A 29 -0.34 4.03 -17.49
C GLU A 29 0.00 2.80 -18.36
N GLY A 30 0.26 3.05 -19.65
CA GLY A 30 0.77 2.04 -20.57
C GLY A 30 -0.14 0.82 -20.76
N LYS A 31 0.49 -0.36 -20.92
CA LYS A 31 -0.23 -1.62 -21.18
C LYS A 31 -0.99 -2.12 -19.95
N LEU A 32 -0.47 -1.87 -18.74
CA LEU A 32 -1.11 -2.27 -17.48
C LEU A 32 -2.43 -1.54 -17.23
N ALA A 33 -2.60 -0.32 -17.76
CA ALA A 33 -3.86 0.41 -17.68
C ALA A 33 -5.05 -0.35 -18.28
N LYS A 34 -4.78 -1.19 -19.30
CA LYS A 34 -5.78 -1.96 -20.05
C LYS A 34 -5.81 -3.44 -19.67
N ASP A 35 -4.78 -3.95 -19.00
CA ASP A 35 -4.75 -5.30 -18.45
C ASP A 35 -5.37 -5.29 -17.04
N PHE A 36 -6.70 -5.42 -17.01
CA PHE A 36 -7.49 -5.31 -15.79
C PHE A 36 -7.17 -6.38 -14.75
N ASP A 37 -6.86 -7.60 -15.18
CA ASP A 37 -6.59 -8.73 -14.29
C ASP A 37 -5.23 -8.57 -13.62
N THR A 38 -4.17 -8.34 -14.41
CA THR A 38 -2.82 -8.13 -13.87
C THR A 38 -2.78 -6.88 -12.99
N ARG A 39 -3.41 -5.78 -13.42
CA ARG A 39 -3.56 -4.56 -12.61
C ARG A 39 -4.24 -4.84 -11.28
N SER A 40 -5.35 -5.58 -11.28
CA SER A 40 -6.10 -5.92 -10.08
C SER A 40 -5.30 -6.81 -9.13
N GLN A 41 -4.55 -7.78 -9.66
CA GLN A 41 -3.67 -8.63 -8.87
C GLN A 41 -2.54 -7.84 -8.21
N ILE A 42 -1.86 -6.98 -8.96
CA ILE A 42 -0.78 -6.12 -8.44
C ILE A 42 -1.32 -5.22 -7.32
N ARG A 43 -2.40 -4.47 -7.58
CA ARG A 43 -2.99 -3.56 -6.58
C ARG A 43 -3.41 -4.28 -5.30
N ARG A 44 -4.03 -5.47 -5.41
CA ARG A 44 -4.43 -6.27 -4.25
C ARG A 44 -3.24 -6.84 -3.47
N ALA A 45 -2.20 -7.29 -4.16
CA ALA A 45 -0.97 -7.76 -3.53
C ALA A 45 -0.33 -6.62 -2.73
N THR A 46 -0.22 -5.43 -3.31
CA THR A 46 0.31 -4.23 -2.64
C THR A 46 -0.52 -3.82 -1.42
N LEU A 47 -1.86 -3.84 -1.51
CA LEU A 47 -2.74 -3.56 -0.36
C LEU A 47 -2.65 -4.58 0.77
N SER A 48 -2.21 -5.82 0.49
CA SER A 48 -2.07 -6.85 1.53
C SER A 48 -1.04 -6.48 2.60
N VAL A 49 0.02 -5.72 2.22
CA VAL A 49 1.07 -5.23 3.12
C VAL A 49 0.50 -4.21 4.11
N ILE A 50 -0.24 -3.22 3.60
CA ILE A 50 -0.97 -2.23 4.42
C ILE A 50 -1.90 -2.94 5.41
N LYS A 51 -2.67 -3.93 4.93
CA LYS A 51 -3.62 -4.67 5.76
C LYS A 51 -2.93 -5.47 6.85
N TYR A 52 -1.77 -6.07 6.56
CA TYR A 52 -0.96 -6.76 7.55
C TYR A 52 -0.49 -5.82 8.66
N LEU A 53 0.03 -4.64 8.30
CA LEU A 53 0.50 -3.64 9.26
C LEU A 53 -0.63 -3.15 10.17
N VAL A 54 -1.79 -2.81 9.62
CA VAL A 54 -2.95 -2.34 10.40
C VAL A 54 -3.45 -3.41 11.37
N ASN A 55 -3.52 -4.66 10.91
CA ASN A 55 -3.98 -5.76 11.77
C ASN A 55 -3.01 -6.04 12.93
N ARG A 56 -1.72 -5.75 12.75
CA ARG A 56 -0.68 -5.89 13.78
C ARG A 56 -0.72 -4.76 14.82
N THR A 57 -1.17 -3.56 14.45
CA THR A 57 -1.16 -2.38 15.32
C THR A 57 -2.47 -2.14 16.06
N LYS A 58 -3.54 -2.86 15.69
CA LYS A 58 -4.85 -2.84 16.36
C LYS A 58 -5.00 -3.87 17.48
N LYS A 59 -4.00 -4.74 17.69
CA LYS A 59 -3.88 -5.62 18.86
C LYS A 59 -2.97 -4.99 19.89
#